data_AF-A0A1Q9BWZ9-F1
#
_entry.id   AF-A0A1Q9BWZ9-F1
#
_cell.length_a   1.000
_cell.length_b   1.000
_cell.length_c   1.000
_cell.angle_alpha   90.00
_cell.angle_beta   90.00
_cell.angle_gamma   90.00
#
_symmetry.space_group_name_H-M   'P 1'
#
loop_
_entity.id
_entity.type
_entity.pdbx_description
1 polymer ?
#
loop_
_entity_poly.entity_id
_entity_poly.type
_entity_poly.pdbx_seq_one_letter_code
_entity_poly.pdbx_strand_id
1 'polypeptide(L)'
;AGALVNVYTDGTVLITHGGTEMGQGLHTKILQIAAKALNVPMSAVTFRETGTDTVPNASPTAASASSDIYGMAILNACEQIMGRLKPYLEKAKGDFKSSLP
;
A
#
# COMPACT_ATOMS: atom_id res chain seq x y z
N ALA A 1 6.50 7.50 -10.25
CA ALA A 1 6.63 6.72 -9.01
C ALA A 1 5.78 5.47 -9.12
N GLY A 2 6.22 4.35 -8.54
CA GLY A 2 5.51 3.08 -8.57
C GLY A 2 5.40 2.46 -7.19
N ALA A 3 4.43 1.56 -7.04
CA ALA A 3 4.18 0.78 -5.84
C ALA A 3 3.61 -0.59 -6.19
N LEU A 4 3.87 -1.58 -5.34
CA LEU A 4 3.30 -2.92 -5.41
C LEU A 4 2.61 -3.20 -4.07
N VAL A 5 1.37 -3.67 -4.14
CA VAL A 5 0.53 -3.99 -2.98
C VAL A 5 -0.01 -5.40 -3.15
N ASN A 6 0.31 -6.27 -2.18
CA ASN A 6 -0.21 -7.62 -2.09
C ASN A 6 -1.11 -7.74 -0.86
N VAL A 7 -2.31 -8.28 -1.05
CA VAL A 7 -3.22 -8.64 0.05
C VAL A 7 -3.23 -10.15 0.15
N TYR A 8 -2.88 -10.68 1.32
CA TYR A 8 -2.90 -12.10 1.61
C TYR A 8 -4.27 -12.54 2.13
N THR A 9 -4.57 -13.83 2.00
CA THR A 9 -5.86 -14.43 2.38
C THR A 9 -6.16 -14.35 3.88
N ASP A 10 -5.14 -14.11 4.72
CA ASP A 10 -5.29 -13.91 6.16
C ASP A 10 -5.70 -12.46 6.54
N GLY A 11 -5.78 -11.56 5.55
CA GLY A 11 -6.10 -10.15 5.72
C GLY A 11 -4.87 -9.24 5.90
N THR A 12 -3.66 -9.79 5.90
CA THR A 12 -2.44 -8.98 5.96
C THR A 12 -2.10 -8.38 4.60
N VAL A 13 -1.48 -7.20 4.63
CA VAL A 13 -1.13 -6.43 3.43
C VAL A 13 0.36 -6.19 3.42
N LEU A 14 1.03 -6.61 2.35
CA LEU A 14 2.43 -6.33 2.11
C LEU A 14 2.55 -5.26 1.04
N ILE A 15 3.24 -4.18 1.38
CA ILE A 15 3.46 -3.07 0.46
C ILE A 15 4.95 -2.86 0.19
N THR A 16 5.27 -2.39 -1.01
CA THR A 16 6.59 -1.86 -1.35
C THR A 16 6.44 -0.72 -2.34
N HIS A 17 7.35 0.24 -2.28
CA HIS A 17 7.41 1.39 -3.18
C HIS A 17 8.87 1.73 -3.48
N GLY A 18 9.13 2.40 -4.60
CA GLY A 18 10.50 2.70 -5.05
C GLY A 18 11.28 3.74 -4.24
N GLY A 19 10.75 4.17 -3.09
CA GLY A 19 11.36 5.22 -2.27
C GLY A 19 12.09 4.60 -1.08
N THR A 20 13.20 5.20 -0.66
CA THR A 20 14.07 4.67 0.38
C THR A 20 13.87 5.40 1.71
N GLU A 21 13.75 4.64 2.79
CA GLU A 21 13.79 5.20 4.15
C GLU A 21 15.23 5.50 4.57
N MET A 22 15.43 6.69 5.13
CA MET A 22 16.71 7.20 5.62
C MET A 22 16.53 8.02 6.92
N GLY A 23 15.42 7.81 7.65
CA GLY A 23 15.10 8.45 8.93
C GLY A 23 13.97 9.48 8.86
N GLN A 24 13.44 9.77 7.67
CA GLN A 24 12.36 10.73 7.45
C GLN A 24 10.96 10.16 7.74
N GLY A 25 10.85 8.86 7.99
CA GLY A 25 9.58 8.17 8.24
C GLY A 25 8.70 8.04 7.01
N LEU A 26 9.32 7.90 5.82
CA LEU A 26 8.61 7.69 4.56
C LEU A 26 7.77 6.40 4.62
N HIS A 27 8.35 5.28 5.03
CA HIS A 27 7.61 4.02 5.07
C HIS A 27 6.43 4.09 6.03
N THR A 28 6.60 4.72 7.20
CA THR A 28 5.51 4.95 8.15
C THR A 28 4.36 5.76 7.55
N LYS A 29 4.66 6.87 6.86
CA LYS A 29 3.64 7.68 6.17
C LYS A 29 2.89 6.88 5.13
N ILE A 30 3.60 6.07 4.35
CA ILE A 30 3.00 5.24 3.31
C ILE A 30 2.10 4.15 3.90
N LEU A 31 2.52 3.49 4.99
CA LEU A 31 1.72 2.50 5.71
C LEU A 31 0.40 3.12 6.21
N GLN A 32 0.45 4.35 6.73
CA GLN A 32 -0.75 5.08 7.18
C GLN A 32 -1.72 5.37 6.01
N ILE A 33 -1.19 5.75 4.84
CA ILE A 33 -2.00 5.98 3.63
C ILE A 33 -2.68 4.68 3.19
N ALA A 34 -1.93 3.58 3.10
CA ALA A 34 -2.46 2.27 2.71
C ALA A 34 -3.53 1.76 3.69
N ALA A 35 -3.26 1.83 4.99
CA ALA A 35 -4.20 1.41 6.04
C ALA A 35 -5.52 2.20 5.96
N LYS A 36 -5.44 3.51 5.77
CA LYS A 36 -6.62 4.37 5.58
C LYS A 36 -7.37 4.04 4.29
N ALA A 37 -6.66 3.82 3.19
CA ALA A 37 -7.27 3.54 1.89
C ALA A 37 -7.99 2.18 1.86
N LEU A 38 -7.44 1.17 2.52
CA LEU A 38 -8.03 -0.18 2.61
C LEU A 38 -9.00 -0.34 3.79
N ASN A 39 -9.12 0.66 4.66
CA ASN A 39 -9.91 0.63 5.89
C ASN A 39 -9.53 -0.55 6.82
N VAL A 40 -8.23 -0.75 7.03
CA VAL A 40 -7.66 -1.80 7.89
C VAL A 40 -6.80 -1.18 8.99
N PRO A 41 -6.59 -1.87 10.14
CA PRO A 41 -5.66 -1.37 11.14
C PRO A 41 -4.24 -1.32 10.59
N MET A 42 -3.44 -0.34 11.03
CA MET A 42 -2.05 -0.20 10.60
C MET A 42 -1.22 -1.46 10.89
N SER A 43 -1.54 -2.22 11.94
CA SER A 43 -0.89 -3.49 12.28
C SER A 43 -1.08 -4.60 11.24
N ALA A 44 -2.08 -4.49 10.36
CA ALA A 44 -2.29 -5.43 9.26
C ALA A 44 -1.45 -5.08 8.03
N VAL A 45 -0.81 -3.91 7.99
CA VAL A 45 -0.01 -3.45 6.84
C VAL A 45 1.47 -3.49 7.20
N THR A 46 2.25 -4.13 6.36
CA THR A 46 3.70 -4.29 6.55
C THR A 46 4.45 -3.81 5.31
N PHE A 47 5.62 -3.23 5.52
CA PHE A 47 6.48 -2.77 4.44
C PHE A 47 7.56 -3.81 4.16
N ARG A 48 7.67 -4.25 2.89
CA ARG A 48 8.84 -4.96 2.39
C ARG A 48 9.84 -3.95 1.88
N GLU A 49 11.13 -4.23 2.05
CA GLU A 49 12.25 -3.44 1.53
C GLU A 49 12.03 -2.86 0.12
N THR A 50 12.73 -1.76 -0.14
CA THR A 50 12.79 -1.14 -1.46
C THR A 50 13.69 -1.98 -2.37
N GLY A 51 13.10 -2.64 -3.38
CA GLY A 51 13.81 -3.51 -4.32
C GLY A 51 13.53 -3.15 -5.78
N THR A 52 14.54 -3.25 -6.64
CA THR A 52 14.39 -2.99 -8.08
C THR A 52 13.68 -4.12 -8.83
N ASP A 53 13.61 -5.30 -8.24
CA ASP A 53 12.83 -6.46 -8.68
C ASP A 53 11.33 -6.27 -8.44
N THR A 54 10.93 -5.54 -7.39
CA THR A 54 9.52 -5.29 -7.06
C THR A 54 8.99 -4.01 -7.70
N VAL A 55 9.78 -2.93 -7.69
CA VAL A 55 9.41 -1.64 -8.30
C VAL A 55 10.55 -1.15 -9.20
N PRO A 56 10.51 -1.42 -10.51
CA PRO A 56 11.57 -1.00 -11.44
C PRO A 56 11.50 0.50 -11.75
N ASN A 57 12.63 1.05 -12.23
CA ASN A 57 12.73 2.43 -12.74
C ASN A 57 12.28 3.51 -11.75
N ALA A 58 12.51 3.29 -10.44
CA ALA A 58 12.17 4.24 -9.40
C ALA A 58 13.06 5.51 -9.46
N SER A 59 12.46 6.66 -9.20
CA SER A 59 13.21 7.92 -9.02
C SER A 59 13.86 7.97 -7.63
N PRO A 60 14.99 8.68 -7.46
CA PRO A 60 15.64 8.77 -6.16
C PRO A 60 14.71 9.42 -5.11
N THR A 61 14.87 9.02 -3.86
CA THR A 61 14.27 9.74 -2.73
C THR A 61 14.97 11.08 -2.55
N ALA A 62 14.45 12.10 -3.22
CA ALA A 62 14.99 13.46 -3.26
C ALA A 62 13.87 14.50 -3.45
N ALA A 63 14.26 15.78 -3.54
CA ALA A 63 13.39 16.92 -3.81
C ALA A 63 12.19 17.08 -2.85
N SER A 64 12.25 16.47 -1.66
CA SER A 64 11.15 16.38 -0.69
C SER A 64 9.84 15.78 -1.25
N ALA A 65 9.87 15.22 -2.46
CA ALA A 65 8.68 14.80 -3.20
C ALA A 65 8.22 13.37 -2.87
N SER A 66 9.02 12.61 -2.13
CA SER A 66 8.82 11.17 -1.96
C SER A 66 7.50 10.80 -1.27
N SER A 67 7.08 11.56 -0.24
CA SER A 67 5.80 11.28 0.43
C SER A 67 4.63 11.46 -0.54
N ASP A 68 4.68 12.49 -1.38
CA ASP A 68 3.61 12.83 -2.32
C ASP A 68 3.53 11.79 -3.44
N ILE A 69 4.65 11.54 -4.13
CA ILE A 69 4.66 10.69 -5.32
C ILE A 69 4.45 9.21 -4.98
N TYR A 70 5.04 8.71 -3.88
CA TYR A 70 4.85 7.31 -3.47
C TYR A 70 3.53 7.12 -2.71
N GLY A 71 3.08 8.14 -1.98
CA GLY A 71 1.76 8.15 -1.33
C GLY A 71 0.64 8.01 -2.35
N MET A 72 0.70 8.77 -3.45
CA MET A 72 -0.28 8.69 -4.52
C MET A 72 -0.21 7.34 -5.27
N ALA A 73 0.98 6.80 -5.49
CA ALA A 73 1.15 5.48 -6.12
C ALA A 73 0.50 4.36 -5.27
N ILE A 74 0.69 4.41 -3.95
CA ILE A 74 0.10 3.46 -3.02
C ILE A 74 -1.41 3.62 -2.93
N LEU A 75 -1.91 4.87 -2.83
CA LEU A 75 -3.34 5.14 -2.84
C LEU A 75 -4.00 4.57 -4.09
N ASN A 76 -3.41 4.82 -5.27
CA ASN A 76 -3.94 4.29 -6.53
C ASN A 76 -3.96 2.75 -6.56
N ALA A 77 -2.92 2.08 -6.06
CA ALA A 77 -2.89 0.62 -5.96
C ALA A 77 -3.98 0.09 -5.02
N CYS A 78 -4.17 0.73 -3.85
CA CYS A 78 -5.23 0.40 -2.90
C CYS A 78 -6.63 0.60 -3.48
N GLU A 79 -6.87 1.71 -4.20
CA GLU A 79 -8.15 1.98 -4.87
C GLU A 79 -8.48 0.92 -5.93
N GLN A 80 -7.50 0.47 -6.70
CA GLN A 80 -7.69 -0.63 -7.65
C GLN A 80 -8.08 -1.93 -6.95
N ILE A 81 -7.46 -2.25 -5.80
CA ILE A 81 -7.80 -3.42 -4.99
C ILE A 81 -9.22 -3.29 -4.44
N MET A 82 -9.58 -2.15 -3.86
CA MET A 82 -10.93 -1.90 -3.34
C MET A 82 -11.99 -1.98 -4.43
N GLY A 83 -11.68 -1.52 -5.65
CA GLY A 83 -12.55 -1.68 -6.82
C GLY A 83 -12.80 -3.15 -7.17
N ARG A 84 -11.79 -4.01 -7.08
CA ARG A 84 -11.92 -5.47 -7.29
C ARG A 84 -12.66 -6.17 -6.16
N LEU A 85 -12.49 -5.71 -4.92
CA LEU A 85 -13.13 -6.28 -3.73
C LEU A 85 -14.57 -5.80 -3.51
N LYS A 86 -14.99 -4.71 -4.14
CA LYS A 86 -16.33 -4.11 -3.99
C LYS A 86 -17.49 -5.13 -3.96
N PRO A 87 -17.64 -6.07 -4.92
CA PRO A 87 -18.76 -7.03 -4.89
C PRO A 87 -18.69 -8.03 -3.72
N TYR A 88 -17.50 -8.29 -3.18
CA TYR A 88 -17.30 -9.17 -2.03
C TYR A 88 -17.50 -8.42 -0.71
N LEU A 89 -17.07 -7.17 -0.64
CA LEU A 89 -17.29 -6.27 0.50
C LEU A 89 -18.79 -6.04 0.75
N GLU A 90 -19.59 -5.88 -0.31
CA GLU A 90 -21.05 -5.75 -0.19
C GLU A 90 -21.67 -7.01 0.45
N LYS A 91 -21.19 -8.20 0.08
CA LYS A 91 -21.64 -9.47 0.68
C LYS A 91 -21.14 -9.64 2.12
N ALA A 92 -19.91 -9.21 2.40
CA ALA A 92 -19.26 -9.27 3.70
C ALA A 92 -19.68 -8.15 4.67
N LYS A 93 -20.68 -7.32 4.30
CA LYS A 93 -21.15 -6.17 5.10
C LYS A 93 -20.04 -5.17 5.45
N GLY A 94 -19.07 -5.00 4.55
CA GLY A 94 -17.95 -4.07 4.71
C GLY A 94 -16.79 -4.60 5.55
N ASP A 95 -16.80 -5.87 5.97
CA ASP A 95 -15.62 -6.48 6.60
C ASP A 95 -14.56 -6.84 5.54
N PHE A 96 -13.38 -6.24 5.66
CA PHE A 96 -12.29 -6.42 4.72
C PHE A 96 -11.81 -7.88 4.67
N LYS A 97 -11.59 -8.50 5.84
CA LYS A 97 -11.05 -9.85 5.91
C LYS A 97 -12.03 -10.88 5.34
N SER A 98 -13.31 -10.77 5.67
CA SER A 98 -14.35 -11.66 5.13
C SER A 98 -14.67 -11.41 3.64
N SER A 99 -14.21 -10.30 3.07
CA SER A 99 -14.37 -10.01 1.63
C SER A 99 -13.31 -10.66 0.76
N LEU A 100 -12.26 -11.23 1.35
CA LEU A 100 -11.20 -11.90 0.62
C LEU A 100 -11.68 -13.30 0.16
N PRO A 101 -11.37 -13.69 -1.09
CA PRO A 101 -11.75 -15.00 -1.63
C PRO A 101 -10.95 -16.16 -1.03
#